data_AF-A0ABD3MWM1-F1
#
_entry.id   AF-A0ABD3MWM1-F1
#
_cell.length_a   1.000
_cell.length_b   1.000
_cell.length_c   1.000
_cell.angle_alpha   90.00
_cell.angle_beta   90.00
_cell.angle_gamma   90.00
#
_symmetry.space_group_name_H-M   'P 1'
#
loop_
_entity.id
_entity.type
_entity.pdbx_description
1 polymer ?
#
loop_
_entity_poly.entity_id
_entity_poly.type
_entity_poly.pdbx_seq_one_letter_code
_entity_poly.pdbx_strand_id
1 'polypeptide(L)'
;MTKRNSPAFCILLIVLTSACHLTSSFSCSSLSSARLDTALFVSDSQSPIEKTFGKGAWKPPSQNKEQQRGKVFSIQQPQDLLDFVVEDERLSVVKVFASWCKTCQVFDVRYRKLANQYSDKSDNGILQQGQVRFAEMQYDNPNNEEMCKLLNATKLPYIIMYKGSKGKVDEFQCGPGTFQVLVDKVREYADSEEEIALVMDASEPQNVSAAETTGEQILALQPDQTQQTVESIAVKQQSTSTTFVPDVPQLTPEQPRTLEPVQWMNQELESLKEQLLTANNEKNELFEIMKADLDWHKNQIEQLKEALQSQREQYEGLLRSRDGQLTKLEEQLAEEQKWFDREVISLTEQLNQVSCDMQQSENKIKSLESEVDLWQRRAEGAAYTDGQTRQLEEKVSVYESERNSLRKLTVLAVKIVWRGAGSLIHRVRGR
;
A
#
# COMPACT_ATOMS: atom_id res chain seq x y z
N MET A 1 -50.73 -30.40 -9.23
CA MET A 1 -50.23 -31.24 -10.35
C MET A 1 -48.88 -30.66 -10.74
N THR A 2 -47.69 -31.26 -10.62
CA THR A 2 -47.21 -32.63 -10.35
C THR A 2 -45.72 -32.55 -9.94
N LYS A 3 -45.33 -33.35 -8.92
CA LYS A 3 -44.04 -34.06 -8.67
C LYS A 3 -42.73 -33.25 -8.66
N ARG A 4 -42.09 -33.01 -7.51
CA ARG A 4 -41.16 -33.90 -6.74
C ARG A 4 -40.12 -34.62 -7.62
N ASN A 5 -38.83 -34.34 -7.38
CA ASN A 5 -37.79 -35.37 -7.17
C ASN A 5 -36.53 -34.76 -6.55
N SER A 6 -36.20 -35.26 -5.36
CA SER A 6 -34.89 -35.27 -4.72
C SER A 6 -34.24 -36.63 -5.00
N PRO A 7 -32.91 -36.75 -4.89
CA PRO A 7 -32.44 -37.80 -3.99
C PRO A 7 -31.29 -37.37 -3.08
N ALA A 8 -31.36 -37.93 -1.86
CA ALA A 8 -30.31 -38.07 -0.87
C ALA A 8 -29.32 -39.19 -1.23
N PHE A 9 -28.36 -39.45 -0.32
CA PHE A 9 -27.24 -40.43 -0.30
C PHE A 9 -25.91 -39.85 -0.83
N CYS A 10 -24.75 -39.97 -0.18
CA CYS A 10 -24.26 -40.95 0.79
C CYS A 10 -23.25 -40.33 1.77
N ILE A 11 -23.28 -40.82 3.01
CA ILE A 11 -22.27 -40.66 4.07
C ILE A 11 -21.10 -41.59 3.76
N LEU A 12 -19.86 -41.11 3.81
CA LEU A 12 -18.67 -41.96 3.91
C LEU A 12 -17.76 -41.46 5.05
N LEU A 13 -17.77 -42.23 6.14
CA LEU A 13 -16.81 -42.20 7.25
C LEU A 13 -15.50 -42.85 6.78
N ILE A 14 -14.37 -42.18 6.95
CA ILE A 14 -13.06 -42.83 7.00
C ILE A 14 -12.42 -42.46 8.34
N VAL A 15 -12.38 -43.48 9.21
CA VAL A 15 -11.57 -43.55 10.42
C VAL A 15 -10.24 -44.18 10.01
N LEU A 16 -9.13 -43.48 10.19
CA LEU A 16 -7.81 -44.12 10.28
C LEU A 16 -7.05 -43.54 11.47
N THR A 17 -7.09 -44.32 12.54
CA THR A 17 -6.15 -44.33 13.65
C THR A 17 -4.76 -44.78 13.17
N SER A 18 -3.70 -44.06 13.55
CA SER A 18 -2.40 -44.69 13.75
C SER A 18 -1.65 -43.98 14.88
N ALA A 19 -1.48 -44.71 15.97
CA ALA A 19 -0.57 -44.41 17.06
C ALA A 19 0.59 -45.41 16.94
N CYS A 20 1.83 -44.93 17.00
CA CYS A 20 3.00 -45.76 17.33
C CYS A 20 4.08 -44.92 18.02
N HIS A 21 4.41 -45.40 19.22
CA HIS A 21 5.52 -45.21 20.17
C HIS A 21 6.84 -44.57 19.64
N LEU A 22 7.50 -43.62 20.36
CA LEU A 22 8.31 -43.75 21.59
C LEU A 22 9.46 -44.78 21.48
N THR A 23 10.72 -44.33 21.35
CA THR A 23 11.82 -44.43 22.35
C THR A 23 13.26 -44.42 21.76
N SER A 24 14.17 -43.96 22.63
CA SER A 24 15.63 -44.21 22.76
C SER A 24 16.66 -43.41 21.94
N SER A 25 17.19 -42.38 22.61
CA SER A 25 18.61 -42.21 22.98
C SER A 25 19.66 -43.16 22.39
N PHE A 26 20.75 -42.62 21.85
CA PHE A 26 22.12 -43.08 22.11
C PHE A 26 23.18 -42.00 21.74
N SER A 27 24.36 -42.21 22.28
CA SER A 27 25.32 -41.22 22.74
C SER A 27 26.46 -40.93 21.76
N CYS A 28 27.14 -39.81 22.07
CA CYS A 28 28.39 -39.31 21.53
C CYS A 28 29.58 -40.31 21.60
N SER A 29 30.46 -40.32 20.58
CA SER A 29 31.95 -40.32 20.70
C SER A 29 32.67 -40.30 19.34
N SER A 30 33.32 -39.17 19.06
CA SER A 30 34.69 -38.94 18.54
C SER A 30 35.38 -39.78 17.44
N LEU A 31 35.91 -39.01 16.47
CA LEU A 31 37.24 -39.07 15.80
C LEU A 31 37.57 -40.23 14.83
N SER A 32 37.71 -39.91 13.54
CA SER A 32 39.03 -39.85 12.87
C SER A 32 38.94 -39.35 11.43
N SER A 33 40.02 -38.71 11.00
CA SER A 33 40.27 -38.06 9.72
C SER A 33 40.67 -39.08 8.65
N ALA A 34 39.99 -39.10 7.49
CA ALA A 34 40.57 -39.51 6.22
C ALA A 34 39.78 -38.96 5.01
N ARG A 35 40.58 -38.37 4.12
CA ARG A 35 40.39 -37.81 2.78
C ARG A 35 39.28 -38.40 1.87
N LEU A 36 38.64 -37.46 1.16
CA LEU A 36 38.26 -37.45 -0.27
C LEU A 36 37.81 -38.79 -0.88
N ASP A 37 36.51 -38.88 -1.16
CA ASP A 37 36.07 -39.17 -2.52
C ASP A 37 34.67 -38.59 -2.80
N THR A 38 34.60 -37.96 -3.95
CA THR A 38 33.43 -37.39 -4.60
C THR A 38 32.42 -38.48 -4.93
N ALA A 39 31.29 -38.51 -4.22
CA ALA A 39 30.12 -39.27 -4.63
C ALA A 39 28.86 -38.45 -4.37
N LEU A 40 28.18 -38.13 -5.49
CA LEU A 40 26.84 -37.60 -5.58
C LEU A 40 25.87 -38.35 -4.65
N PHE A 41 25.43 -37.70 -3.58
CA PHE A 41 24.22 -38.09 -2.85
C PHE A 41 23.16 -37.00 -3.05
N VAL A 42 22.28 -37.29 -4.02
CA VAL A 42 20.99 -36.65 -4.19
C VAL A 42 20.13 -37.10 -3.02
N SER A 43 19.92 -36.20 -2.05
CA SER A 43 18.94 -36.43 -0.99
C SER A 43 17.56 -36.09 -1.53
N ASP A 44 16.77 -37.15 -1.60
CA ASP A 44 15.39 -37.22 -2.02
C ASP A 44 14.46 -36.31 -1.21
N SER A 45 13.62 -35.60 -1.96
CA SER A 45 12.19 -35.41 -1.70
C SER A 45 11.74 -34.95 -0.30
N GLN A 46 11.88 -33.65 -0.03
CA GLN A 46 10.72 -32.90 0.45
C GLN A 46 10.11 -32.22 -0.78
N SER A 47 8.96 -32.71 -1.19
CA SER A 47 8.17 -32.13 -2.29
C SER A 47 8.05 -30.63 -2.07
N PRO A 48 8.44 -29.79 -3.05
CA PRO A 48 8.01 -28.41 -3.05
C PRO A 48 6.50 -28.43 -2.93
N ILE A 49 5.97 -27.73 -1.93
CA ILE A 49 4.59 -27.25 -2.02
C ILE A 49 4.63 -26.28 -3.21
N GLU A 50 4.48 -26.83 -4.40
CA GLU A 50 4.04 -26.09 -5.57
C GLU A 50 2.68 -25.55 -5.16
N LYS A 51 2.70 -24.37 -4.55
CA LYS A 51 1.58 -23.45 -4.62
C LYS A 51 1.35 -23.29 -6.10
N THR A 52 0.41 -24.07 -6.61
CA THR A 52 -0.24 -23.83 -7.87
C THR A 52 -0.85 -22.45 -7.71
N PHE A 53 -0.07 -21.42 -8.06
CA PHE A 53 -0.58 -20.17 -8.58
C PHE A 53 -1.27 -20.54 -9.88
N GLY A 54 -2.39 -21.26 -9.76
CA GLY A 54 -3.35 -21.41 -10.81
C GLY A 54 -3.65 -19.99 -11.27
N LYS A 55 -3.70 -19.81 -12.59
CA LYS A 55 -3.99 -18.54 -13.26
C LYS A 55 -5.42 -18.04 -12.97
N GLY A 56 -5.86 -18.09 -11.72
CA GLY A 56 -6.93 -17.25 -11.23
C GLY A 56 -6.36 -15.84 -11.19
N ALA A 57 -6.78 -15.00 -12.13
CA ALA A 57 -6.52 -13.58 -12.07
C ALA A 57 -6.83 -13.10 -10.65
N TRP A 58 -5.84 -12.48 -9.99
CA TRP A 58 -6.04 -11.85 -8.69
C TRP A 58 -7.27 -10.95 -8.78
N LYS A 59 -8.24 -11.19 -7.91
CA LYS A 59 -9.44 -10.36 -7.81
C LYS A 59 -9.27 -9.47 -6.59
N PRO A 60 -9.49 -8.16 -6.73
CA PRO A 60 -9.46 -7.25 -5.61
C PRO A 60 -10.41 -7.72 -4.49
N PRO A 61 -10.07 -7.55 -3.21
CA PRO A 61 -10.93 -7.88 -2.07
C PRO A 61 -12.36 -7.32 -2.19
N SER A 62 -12.53 -6.14 -2.77
CA SER A 62 -13.85 -5.55 -3.06
C SER A 62 -14.73 -6.41 -3.99
N GLN A 63 -14.12 -7.20 -4.89
CA GLN A 63 -14.81 -8.02 -5.89
C GLN A 63 -15.02 -9.47 -5.44
N ASN A 64 -14.39 -9.91 -4.35
CA ASN A 64 -14.48 -11.29 -3.88
C ASN A 64 -15.70 -11.53 -2.98
N LYS A 65 -16.86 -11.80 -3.61
CA LYS A 65 -18.12 -12.07 -2.90
C LYS A 65 -18.08 -13.30 -1.99
N GLU A 66 -17.20 -14.27 -2.25
CA GLU A 66 -17.10 -15.51 -1.46
C GLU A 66 -16.45 -15.26 -0.09
N GLN A 67 -15.54 -14.29 -0.01
CA GLN A 67 -14.88 -13.88 1.23
C GLN A 67 -15.66 -12.81 2.01
N GLN A 68 -16.72 -12.25 1.44
CA GLN A 68 -17.54 -11.23 2.08
C GLN A 68 -18.70 -11.85 2.87
N ARG A 69 -18.73 -11.62 4.19
CA ARG A 69 -19.86 -11.96 5.05
C ARG A 69 -20.71 -10.72 5.28
N GLY A 70 -21.48 -10.34 4.27
CA GLY A 70 -22.17 -9.05 4.22
C GLY A 70 -21.18 -7.95 3.84
N LYS A 71 -21.06 -6.90 4.66
CA LYS A 71 -20.12 -5.78 4.42
C LYS A 71 -18.80 -5.89 5.19
N VAL A 72 -18.49 -7.09 5.66
CA VAL A 72 -17.24 -7.40 6.37
C VAL A 72 -16.47 -8.42 5.54
N PHE A 73 -15.23 -8.07 5.22
CA PHE A 73 -14.32 -8.91 4.45
C PHE A 73 -13.58 -9.91 5.36
N SER A 74 -13.49 -11.18 4.98
CA SER A 74 -12.80 -12.21 5.76
C SER A 74 -11.36 -12.42 5.30
N ILE A 75 -10.40 -12.10 6.17
CA ILE A 75 -8.95 -12.28 5.94
C ILE A 75 -8.56 -13.71 6.28
N GLN A 76 -8.14 -14.51 5.29
CA GLN A 76 -7.75 -15.91 5.47
C GLN A 76 -6.24 -16.14 5.56
N GLN A 77 -5.46 -15.18 5.06
CA GLN A 77 -4.00 -15.21 5.05
C GLN A 77 -3.41 -13.78 5.20
N PRO A 78 -2.13 -13.65 5.60
CA PRO A 78 -1.41 -12.37 5.67
C PRO A 78 -1.53 -11.47 4.44
N GLN A 79 -1.51 -12.06 3.25
CA GLN A 79 -1.59 -11.31 2.00
C GLN A 79 -2.94 -10.61 1.85
N ASP A 80 -4.04 -11.25 2.28
CA ASP A 80 -5.38 -10.66 2.19
C ASP A 80 -5.50 -9.39 3.05
N LEU A 81 -4.77 -9.32 4.18
CA LEU A 81 -4.70 -8.13 5.02
C LEU A 81 -3.99 -6.98 4.30
N LEU A 82 -2.85 -7.26 3.66
CA LEU A 82 -2.09 -6.26 2.90
C LEU A 82 -2.91 -5.76 1.71
N ASP A 83 -3.49 -6.68 0.93
CA ASP A 83 -4.31 -6.35 -0.23
C ASP A 83 -5.53 -5.51 0.19
N PHE A 84 -6.16 -5.85 1.32
CA PHE A 84 -7.30 -5.09 1.87
C PHE A 84 -6.91 -3.67 2.30
N VAL A 85 -5.76 -3.49 2.94
CA VAL A 85 -5.30 -2.18 3.42
C VAL A 85 -4.77 -1.31 2.28
N VAL A 86 -4.13 -1.90 1.26
CA VAL A 86 -3.51 -1.16 0.14
C VAL A 86 -4.52 -0.78 -0.94
N GLU A 87 -5.61 -1.54 -1.11
CA GLU A 87 -6.59 -1.30 -2.17
C GLU A 87 -7.30 0.06 -2.06
N ASP A 88 -7.35 0.68 -0.87
CA ASP A 88 -8.14 1.89 -0.64
C ASP A 88 -7.50 2.83 0.40
N GLU A 89 -7.56 4.14 0.18
CA GLU A 89 -7.04 5.14 1.12
C GLU A 89 -7.95 5.36 2.35
N ARG A 90 -9.19 4.88 2.27
CA ARG A 90 -10.18 4.94 3.34
C ARG A 90 -9.74 4.23 4.62
N LEU A 91 -10.42 4.56 5.71
CA LEU A 91 -10.19 3.93 7.01
C LEU A 91 -10.54 2.43 6.93
N SER A 92 -9.57 1.58 7.22
CA SER A 92 -9.69 0.13 7.25
C SER A 92 -9.70 -0.35 8.70
N VAL A 93 -10.82 -0.94 9.13
CA VAL A 93 -11.00 -1.43 10.51
C VAL A 93 -10.98 -2.95 10.49
N VAL A 94 -9.96 -3.54 11.11
CA VAL A 94 -9.75 -4.99 11.17
C VAL A 94 -10.03 -5.51 12.57
N LYS A 95 -10.97 -6.45 12.69
CA LYS A 95 -11.29 -7.16 13.94
C LYS A 95 -10.60 -8.53 13.97
N VAL A 96 -9.72 -8.73 14.93
CA VAL A 96 -9.16 -10.07 15.24
C VAL A 96 -10.08 -10.78 16.23
N PHE A 97 -10.50 -12.00 15.91
CA PHE A 97 -11.40 -12.81 16.74
C PHE A 97 -11.00 -14.28 16.75
N ALA A 98 -11.56 -15.08 17.67
CA ALA A 98 -11.42 -16.53 17.66
C ALA A 98 -12.79 -17.22 17.65
N SER A 99 -12.90 -18.38 17.01
CA SER A 99 -14.15 -19.14 16.92
C SER A 99 -14.72 -19.55 18.29
N TRP A 100 -13.84 -19.91 19.22
CA TRP A 100 -14.16 -20.34 20.58
C TRP A 100 -14.44 -19.17 21.56
N CYS A 101 -14.24 -17.92 21.14
CA CYS A 101 -14.39 -16.74 21.98
C CYS A 101 -15.85 -16.26 22.05
N LYS A 102 -16.54 -16.52 23.17
CA LYS A 102 -17.93 -16.07 23.39
C LYS A 102 -18.09 -14.55 23.35
N THR A 103 -17.15 -13.80 23.91
CA THR A 103 -17.13 -12.33 23.88
C THR A 103 -17.11 -11.79 22.45
N CYS A 104 -16.33 -12.45 21.58
CA CYS A 104 -16.20 -12.11 20.17
C CYS A 104 -17.51 -12.33 19.40
N GLN A 105 -18.26 -13.40 19.71
CA GLN A 105 -19.57 -13.67 19.12
C GLN A 105 -20.59 -12.57 19.46
N VAL A 106 -20.62 -12.12 20.72
CA VAL A 106 -21.51 -11.01 21.15
C VAL A 106 -21.09 -9.70 20.49
N PHE A 107 -19.78 -9.45 20.39
CA PHE A 107 -19.22 -8.28 19.74
C PHE A 107 -19.57 -8.21 18.25
N ASP A 108 -19.59 -9.36 17.56
CA ASP A 108 -19.80 -9.46 16.11
C ASP A 108 -21.11 -8.82 15.64
N VAL A 109 -22.19 -8.96 16.43
CA VAL A 109 -23.50 -8.37 16.09
C VAL A 109 -23.42 -6.85 16.00
N ARG A 110 -22.72 -6.21 16.95
CA ARG A 110 -22.54 -4.76 16.97
C ARG A 110 -21.57 -4.30 15.90
N TYR A 111 -20.50 -5.07 15.69
CA TYR A 111 -19.51 -4.80 14.65
C TYR A 111 -20.12 -4.80 13.25
N ARG A 112 -20.95 -5.80 12.92
CA ARG A 112 -21.70 -5.85 11.64
C ARG A 112 -22.68 -4.69 11.50
N LYS A 113 -23.34 -4.27 12.58
CA LYS A 113 -24.23 -3.11 12.57
C LYS A 113 -23.46 -1.82 12.26
N LEU A 114 -22.28 -1.64 12.85
CA LEU A 114 -21.39 -0.52 12.57
C LEU A 114 -20.91 -0.55 11.11
N ALA A 115 -20.50 -1.73 10.63
CA ALA A 115 -20.12 -1.92 9.24
C ALA A 115 -21.23 -1.47 8.29
N ASN A 116 -22.47 -1.90 8.51
CA ASN A 116 -23.60 -1.50 7.68
C ASN A 116 -23.87 0.02 7.65
N GLN A 117 -23.47 0.75 8.69
CA GLN A 117 -23.67 2.20 8.77
C GLN A 117 -22.63 3.00 7.97
N TYR A 118 -21.36 2.59 8.05
CA TYR A 118 -20.21 3.35 7.53
C TYR A 118 -19.62 2.82 6.22
N SER A 119 -19.92 1.59 5.84
CA SER A 119 -19.45 1.00 4.57
C SER A 119 -20.35 1.33 3.39
N ASP A 120 -19.90 0.95 2.19
CA ASP A 120 -20.53 1.23 0.90
C ASP A 120 -22.02 0.92 0.87
N LYS A 121 -22.87 1.91 0.62
CA LYS A 121 -24.33 1.73 0.52
C LYS A 121 -24.71 1.52 -0.95
N SER A 122 -25.64 0.60 -1.17
CA SER A 122 -26.22 0.37 -2.50
C SER A 122 -27.71 0.60 -2.38
N ASP A 123 -28.10 1.87 -2.51
CA ASP A 123 -29.50 2.26 -2.54
C ASP A 123 -29.90 2.42 -4.01
N ASN A 124 -30.90 1.64 -4.45
CA ASN A 124 -31.45 1.70 -5.81
C ASN A 124 -30.44 1.45 -6.95
N GLY A 125 -29.38 0.66 -6.69
CA GLY A 125 -28.36 0.33 -7.69
C GLY A 125 -27.27 1.39 -7.88
N ILE A 126 -27.33 2.51 -7.14
CA ILE A 126 -26.24 3.48 -7.08
C ILE A 126 -25.30 3.05 -5.95
N LEU A 127 -24.04 2.77 -6.29
CA LEU A 127 -23.00 2.47 -5.30
C LEU A 127 -22.47 3.78 -4.72
N GLN A 128 -22.87 4.08 -3.49
CA GLN A 128 -22.28 5.16 -2.71
C GLN A 128 -21.10 4.58 -1.91
N GLN A 129 -19.90 5.02 -2.24
CA GLN A 129 -18.69 4.65 -1.49
C GLN A 129 -18.82 5.16 -0.06
N GLY A 130 -18.71 4.26 0.91
CA GLY A 130 -18.68 4.58 2.33
C GLY A 130 -17.34 5.18 2.74
N GLN A 131 -17.22 5.65 3.98
CA GLN A 131 -15.96 6.23 4.48
C GLN A 131 -15.02 5.17 5.07
N VAL A 132 -15.56 3.98 5.42
CA VAL A 132 -14.84 2.99 6.23
C VAL A 132 -15.06 1.59 5.68
N ARG A 133 -13.97 0.81 5.61
CA ARG A 133 -13.98 -0.60 5.25
C ARG A 133 -13.81 -1.46 6.49
N PHE A 134 -14.50 -2.59 6.54
CA PHE A 134 -14.48 -3.50 7.68
C PHE A 134 -13.98 -4.88 7.26
N ALA A 135 -13.07 -5.44 8.04
CA ALA A 135 -12.55 -6.78 7.85
C ALA A 135 -12.47 -7.56 9.16
N GLU A 136 -12.53 -8.89 9.07
CA GLU A 136 -12.34 -9.78 10.19
C GLU A 136 -11.23 -10.79 9.90
N MET A 137 -10.38 -11.02 10.90
CA MET A 137 -9.27 -11.98 10.83
C MET A 137 -9.42 -12.99 11.98
N GLN A 138 -9.40 -14.26 11.63
CA GLN A 138 -9.57 -15.35 12.59
C GLN A 138 -8.21 -15.77 13.17
N TYR A 139 -8.07 -15.67 14.50
CA TYR A 139 -6.87 -15.99 15.27
C TYR A 139 -6.55 -17.49 15.28
N ASP A 140 -7.58 -18.33 15.34
CA ASP A 140 -7.45 -19.80 15.39
C ASP A 140 -7.20 -20.45 14.02
N ASN A 141 -7.09 -19.65 12.95
CA ASN A 141 -6.67 -20.15 11.65
C ASN A 141 -5.13 -20.26 11.60
N PRO A 142 -4.54 -21.45 11.34
CA PRO A 142 -3.09 -21.64 11.34
C PRO A 142 -2.36 -20.69 10.37
N ASN A 143 -3.01 -20.29 9.27
CA ASN A 143 -2.42 -19.36 8.30
C ASN A 143 -2.24 -17.94 8.85
N ASN A 144 -3.03 -17.56 9.86
CA ASN A 144 -3.03 -16.23 10.47
C ASN A 144 -2.41 -16.21 11.86
N GLU A 145 -2.09 -17.36 12.46
CA GLU A 145 -1.65 -17.45 13.85
C GLU A 145 -0.37 -16.65 14.09
N GLU A 146 0.63 -16.81 13.22
CA GLU A 146 1.90 -16.06 13.30
C GLU A 146 1.67 -14.55 13.13
N MET A 147 0.83 -14.16 12.18
CA MET A 147 0.48 -12.75 11.94
C MET A 147 -0.21 -12.14 13.16
N CYS A 148 -1.16 -12.86 13.78
CA CYS A 148 -1.85 -12.39 14.98
C CYS A 148 -0.89 -12.23 16.18
N LYS A 149 0.12 -13.10 16.29
CA LYS A 149 1.19 -12.96 17.30
C LYS A 149 2.05 -11.72 17.03
N LEU A 150 2.45 -11.49 15.78
CA LEU A 150 3.23 -10.30 15.38
C LEU A 150 2.49 -8.98 15.62
N LEU A 151 1.16 -9.00 15.45
CA LEU A 151 0.29 -7.85 15.74
C LEU A 151 -0.02 -7.67 17.24
N ASN A 152 0.62 -8.44 18.12
CA ASN A 152 0.43 -8.39 19.58
C ASN A 152 -1.04 -8.56 20.03
N ALA A 153 -1.87 -9.27 19.25
CA ALA A 153 -3.28 -9.50 19.54
C ALA A 153 -3.47 -10.58 20.63
N THR A 154 -3.02 -10.29 21.85
CA THR A 154 -3.03 -11.23 22.99
C THR A 154 -4.40 -11.40 23.63
N LYS A 155 -5.30 -10.41 23.49
CA LYS A 155 -6.64 -10.40 24.09
C LYS A 155 -7.69 -10.11 23.03
N LEU A 156 -8.76 -10.89 23.03
CA LEU A 156 -9.79 -10.86 21.98
C LEU A 156 -11.14 -10.32 22.51
N PRO A 157 -11.91 -9.60 21.66
CA PRO A 157 -11.53 -9.20 20.31
C PRO A 157 -10.58 -8.00 20.31
N TYR A 158 -9.67 -7.98 19.34
CA TYR A 158 -8.65 -6.95 19.16
C TYR A 158 -8.96 -6.16 17.88
N ILE A 159 -8.90 -4.84 17.93
CA ILE A 159 -9.16 -3.97 16.79
C ILE A 159 -7.85 -3.32 16.34
N ILE A 160 -7.64 -3.31 15.03
CA ILE A 160 -6.53 -2.63 14.38
C ILE A 160 -7.11 -1.73 13.30
N MET A 161 -6.68 -0.48 13.24
CA MET A 161 -7.16 0.51 12.28
C MET A 161 -5.99 0.97 11.40
N TYR A 162 -6.22 0.98 10.09
CA TYR A 162 -5.27 1.46 9.08
C TYR A 162 -5.90 2.58 8.26
N LYS A 163 -5.11 3.54 7.80
CA LYS A 163 -5.60 4.61 6.91
C LYS A 163 -4.59 4.90 5.80
N GLY A 164 -4.90 4.45 4.59
CA GLY A 164 -4.11 4.67 3.38
C GLY A 164 -2.59 4.66 3.61
N SER A 165 -1.94 5.74 3.18
CA SER A 165 -0.49 5.93 3.30
C SER A 165 0.02 6.16 4.74
N LYS A 166 -0.86 6.48 5.70
CA LYS A 166 -0.47 6.65 7.11
C LYS A 166 -0.19 5.32 7.81
N GLY A 167 -0.56 4.19 7.20
CA GLY A 167 -0.37 2.87 7.78
C GLY A 167 -1.26 2.65 9.00
N LYS A 168 -0.73 2.00 10.05
CA LYS A 168 -1.47 1.66 11.28
C LYS A 168 -1.70 2.92 12.11
N VAL A 169 -2.95 3.38 12.18
CA VAL A 169 -3.33 4.60 12.93
C VAL A 169 -3.72 4.30 14.38
N ASP A 170 -4.25 3.11 14.68
CA ASP A 170 -4.68 2.76 16.03
C ASP A 170 -4.73 1.24 16.25
N GLU A 171 -4.59 0.81 17.50
CA GLU A 171 -4.80 -0.57 17.94
C GLU A 171 -5.27 -0.64 19.40
N PHE A 172 -6.30 -1.42 19.67
CA PHE A 172 -6.82 -1.57 21.03
C PHE A 172 -7.71 -2.79 21.22
N GLN A 173 -7.88 -3.20 22.48
CA GLN A 173 -8.81 -4.25 22.89
C GLN A 173 -10.21 -3.65 23.07
N CYS A 174 -11.23 -4.30 22.51
CA CYS A 174 -12.59 -3.76 22.55
C CYS A 174 -13.58 -4.84 22.98
N GLY A 175 -14.10 -4.77 24.20
CA GLY A 175 -15.17 -5.67 24.65
C GLY A 175 -16.56 -5.13 24.29
N PRO A 176 -17.64 -5.91 24.46
CA PRO A 176 -19.01 -5.43 24.28
C PRO A 176 -19.36 -4.20 25.15
N GLY A 177 -18.76 -4.09 26.35
CA GLY A 177 -18.94 -2.93 27.24
C GLY A 177 -18.23 -1.66 26.77
N THR A 178 -17.14 -1.79 26.00
CA THR A 178 -16.33 -0.67 25.50
C THR A 178 -16.52 -0.43 23.99
N PHE A 179 -17.59 -0.96 23.40
CA PHE A 179 -17.89 -0.80 21.96
C PHE A 179 -17.98 0.67 21.53
N GLN A 180 -18.39 1.56 22.42
CA GLN A 180 -18.48 2.99 22.12
C GLN A 180 -17.12 3.59 21.74
N VAL A 181 -16.02 3.11 22.35
CA VAL A 181 -14.66 3.55 22.01
C VAL A 181 -14.33 3.27 20.54
N LEU A 182 -14.80 2.13 20.01
CA LEU A 182 -14.64 1.83 18.58
C LEU A 182 -15.43 2.81 17.71
N VAL A 183 -16.68 3.12 18.07
CA VAL A 183 -17.52 4.05 17.30
C VAL A 183 -16.90 5.44 17.28
N ASP A 184 -16.39 5.90 18.41
CA ASP A 184 -15.79 7.23 18.54
C ASP A 184 -14.51 7.35 17.71
N LYS A 185 -13.61 6.35 17.79
CA LYS A 185 -12.39 6.29 16.97
C LYS A 185 -12.69 6.17 15.47
N VAL A 186 -13.72 5.40 15.10
CA VAL A 186 -14.15 5.31 13.70
C VAL A 186 -14.59 6.68 13.18
N ARG A 187 -15.34 7.45 13.97
CA ARG A 187 -15.73 8.82 13.59
C ARG A 187 -14.52 9.75 13.47
N GLU A 188 -13.63 9.73 14.46
CA GLU A 188 -12.42 10.54 14.48
C GLU A 188 -11.54 10.32 13.24
N TYR A 189 -11.29 9.07 12.86
CA TYR A 189 -10.44 8.76 11.72
C TYR A 189 -11.16 8.78 10.36
N ALA A 190 -12.48 8.66 10.31
CA ALA A 190 -13.26 8.75 9.08
C ALA A 190 -13.36 10.19 8.54
N ASP A 191 -13.46 11.19 9.42
CA ASP A 191 -13.78 12.58 9.03
C ASP A 191 -12.56 13.46 8.71
N SER A 192 -11.33 12.96 8.88
CA SER A 192 -10.09 13.76 8.73
C SER A 192 -9.65 14.05 7.28
N GLU A 193 -10.56 14.03 6.30
CA GLU A 193 -10.25 14.32 4.88
C GLU A 193 -10.41 15.80 4.47
N GLU A 194 -10.95 16.67 5.33
CA GLU A 194 -11.06 18.11 5.03
C GLU A 194 -9.69 18.84 4.89
N GLU A 195 -8.56 18.20 5.20
CA GLU A 195 -7.22 18.75 4.92
C GLU A 195 -6.68 18.46 3.51
N ILE A 196 -7.20 17.48 2.77
CA ILE A 196 -6.64 17.14 1.44
C ILE A 196 -7.18 18.10 0.36
N ALA A 197 -8.37 18.67 0.55
CA ALA A 197 -8.92 19.70 -0.34
C ALA A 197 -8.17 21.04 -0.25
N LEU A 198 -7.52 21.35 0.88
CA LEU A 198 -6.78 22.62 1.05
C LEU A 198 -5.40 22.64 0.38
N VAL A 199 -4.90 21.49 -0.10
CA VAL A 199 -3.61 21.41 -0.79
C VAL A 199 -3.75 21.53 -2.31
N MET A 200 -4.95 21.30 -2.87
CA MET A 200 -5.18 21.41 -4.32
C MET A 200 -5.58 22.82 -4.80
N ASP A 201 -5.85 23.77 -3.90
CA ASP A 201 -6.20 25.16 -4.25
C ASP A 201 -5.00 26.14 -4.13
N ALA A 202 -3.79 25.63 -3.81
CA ALA A 202 -2.58 26.45 -3.68
C ALA A 202 -1.71 26.52 -4.94
N SER A 203 -2.13 25.90 -6.06
CA SER A 203 -1.47 26.04 -7.36
C SER A 203 -2.20 27.04 -8.27
N GLU A 204 -2.43 28.25 -7.77
CA GLU A 204 -2.67 29.41 -8.64
C GLU A 204 -1.30 29.89 -9.14
N PRO A 205 -1.04 29.95 -10.46
CA PRO A 205 0.21 30.47 -10.99
C PRO A 205 0.25 31.99 -10.80
N GLN A 206 0.82 32.45 -9.68
CA GLN A 206 1.28 33.82 -9.59
C GLN A 206 2.44 34.02 -10.57
N ASN A 207 2.09 34.72 -11.64
CA ASN A 207 2.97 35.37 -12.60
C ASN A 207 4.04 36.19 -11.87
N VAL A 208 5.21 35.58 -11.62
CA VAL A 208 6.38 36.25 -11.06
C VAL A 208 7.09 37.04 -12.16
N SER A 209 6.80 38.34 -12.20
CA SER A 209 7.67 39.33 -12.82
C SER A 209 9.02 39.38 -12.09
N ALA A 210 10.07 39.33 -12.88
CA ALA A 210 11.47 39.45 -12.49
C ALA A 210 11.74 40.60 -11.52
N ALA A 211 12.43 40.30 -10.42
CA ALA A 211 13.33 41.23 -9.76
C ALA A 211 14.43 40.47 -9.03
N GLU A 212 15.64 40.93 -9.28
CA GLU A 212 16.92 40.52 -8.72
C GLU A 212 16.91 40.47 -7.19
N THR A 213 17.62 39.52 -6.58
CA THR A 213 18.46 39.81 -5.40
C THR A 213 19.57 38.77 -5.30
N THR A 214 20.78 39.27 -5.50
CA THR A 214 22.06 38.63 -5.22
C THR A 214 22.32 38.49 -3.72
N GLY A 215 22.78 37.31 -3.32
CA GLY A 215 23.78 37.14 -2.26
C GLY A 215 23.24 36.85 -0.87
N GLU A 216 23.42 35.61 -0.41
CA GLU A 216 23.73 35.36 0.99
C GLU A 216 24.44 34.01 1.20
N GLN A 217 25.19 33.99 2.29
CA GLN A 217 26.36 33.16 2.56
C GLN A 217 26.02 31.70 2.87
N ILE A 218 26.83 30.79 2.33
CA ILE A 218 26.87 29.38 2.75
C ILE A 218 27.67 29.32 4.05
N LEU A 219 26.95 29.19 5.16
CA LEU A 219 27.50 28.90 6.48
C LEU A 219 27.88 27.41 6.54
N ALA A 220 29.15 27.16 6.77
CA ALA A 220 29.69 25.82 7.01
C ALA A 220 29.14 25.24 8.32
N LEU A 221 28.52 24.06 8.24
CA LEU A 221 28.22 23.21 9.40
C LEU A 221 28.86 21.84 9.20
N GLN A 222 29.86 21.57 10.02
CA GLN A 222 30.34 20.26 10.44
C GLN A 222 30.74 20.43 11.93
N PRO A 223 30.96 19.36 12.70
CA PRO A 223 30.36 18.02 12.71
C PRO A 223 29.83 17.67 14.11
N ASP A 224 28.78 16.85 14.24
CA ASP A 224 28.39 16.32 15.55
C ASP A 224 29.01 14.94 15.78
N GLN A 225 29.94 14.89 16.74
CA GLN A 225 30.59 13.69 17.21
C GLN A 225 29.68 12.99 18.22
N THR A 226 29.09 11.86 17.86
CA THR A 226 28.47 10.96 18.84
C THR A 226 29.55 10.12 19.50
N GLN A 227 29.97 10.56 20.70
CA GLN A 227 30.92 9.86 21.54
C GLN A 227 30.36 8.58 22.12
N GLN A 228 31.27 7.62 22.24
CA GLN A 228 31.20 6.35 22.94
C GLN A 228 30.59 6.48 24.34
N THR A 229 29.59 5.65 24.62
CA THR A 229 29.24 5.25 25.98
C THR A 229 29.01 3.75 25.95
N VAL A 230 30.06 2.99 26.28
CA VAL A 230 29.88 1.63 26.79
C VAL A 230 30.62 1.56 28.12
N GLU A 231 29.80 1.42 29.14
CA GLU A 231 30.14 1.48 30.54
C GLU A 231 31.07 0.33 30.95
N SER A 232 32.07 0.72 31.71
CA SER A 232 32.91 -0.13 32.55
C SER A 232 32.07 -0.71 33.69
N ILE A 233 31.73 -2.00 33.60
CA ILE A 233 31.21 -2.77 34.73
C ILE A 233 32.37 -2.99 35.71
N ALA A 234 32.47 -2.09 36.68
CA ALA A 234 33.31 -2.26 37.86
C ALA A 234 32.73 -3.39 38.73
N VAL A 235 33.34 -4.57 38.66
CA VAL A 235 33.10 -5.68 39.60
C VAL A 235 33.53 -5.22 40.99
N LYS A 236 32.55 -4.82 41.81
CA LYS A 236 32.73 -4.57 43.23
C LYS A 236 33.14 -5.86 43.93
N GLN A 237 34.34 -5.83 44.50
CA GLN A 237 34.85 -6.78 45.48
C GLN A 237 33.86 -6.92 46.65
N GLN A 238 33.53 -8.15 47.02
CA GLN A 238 33.03 -8.50 48.35
C GLN A 238 33.98 -9.53 48.95
N SER A 239 35.09 -9.03 49.50
CA SER A 239 35.93 -9.74 50.46
C SER A 239 35.24 -9.67 51.83
N THR A 240 34.47 -10.70 52.18
CA THR A 240 33.99 -10.90 53.55
C THR A 240 35.14 -11.44 54.41
N SER A 241 35.94 -10.54 54.97
CA SER A 241 36.86 -10.85 56.07
C SER A 241 36.05 -10.99 57.36
N THR A 242 35.67 -12.22 57.71
CA THR A 242 35.13 -12.52 59.05
C THR A 242 36.30 -12.61 60.01
N THR A 243 36.56 -11.50 60.71
CA THR A 243 37.44 -11.42 61.87
C THR A 243 36.75 -12.13 63.04
N PHE A 244 37.32 -13.25 63.51
CA PHE A 244 36.88 -13.98 64.70
C PHE A 244 38.01 -13.98 65.73
N VAL A 245 37.83 -13.27 66.84
CA VAL A 245 38.70 -13.21 68.03
C VAL A 245 37.80 -12.86 69.22
N PRO A 246 38.05 -13.30 70.47
CA PRO A 246 38.31 -14.66 70.96
C PRO A 246 37.33 -15.00 72.12
N ASP A 247 37.38 -16.21 72.68
CA ASP A 247 36.89 -16.40 74.05
C ASP A 247 37.95 -17.16 74.86
N VAL A 248 38.43 -16.53 75.93
CA VAL A 248 39.57 -16.94 76.76
C VAL A 248 39.02 -17.52 78.07
N PRO A 249 39.14 -18.83 78.35
CA PRO A 249 38.80 -19.37 79.65
C PRO A 249 39.95 -19.15 80.65
N GLN A 250 39.58 -18.67 81.85
CA GLN A 250 40.48 -18.43 82.97
C GLN A 250 41.14 -19.71 83.51
N LEU A 251 42.44 -19.61 83.78
CA LEU A 251 43.31 -20.64 84.37
C LEU A 251 43.14 -20.72 85.90
N THR A 252 42.95 -21.93 86.41
CA THR A 252 43.12 -22.33 87.82
C THR A 252 44.50 -22.98 88.06
N PRO A 253 45.04 -22.93 89.28
CA PRO A 253 46.45 -23.18 89.54
C PRO A 253 46.83 -24.65 89.72
N GLU A 254 47.95 -24.98 89.06
CA GLU A 254 49.06 -25.87 89.45
C GLU A 254 48.79 -27.18 90.20
N GLN A 255 49.04 -28.30 89.50
CA GLN A 255 49.59 -29.52 90.08
C GLN A 255 50.87 -29.92 89.34
N PRO A 256 51.92 -30.39 90.04
CA PRO A 256 53.21 -30.72 89.45
C PRO A 256 53.11 -32.07 88.71
N ARG A 257 53.09 -32.02 87.37
CA ARG A 257 53.22 -33.21 86.52
C ARG A 257 54.67 -33.46 86.14
N THR A 258 55.04 -34.70 86.34
CA THR A 258 56.31 -35.35 86.06
C THR A 258 56.75 -35.22 84.60
N LEU A 259 58.06 -35.00 84.42
CA LEU A 259 58.81 -34.72 83.19
C LEU A 259 58.92 -35.91 82.21
N GLU A 260 57.79 -36.39 81.66
CA GLU A 260 57.76 -37.22 80.45
C GLU A 260 56.77 -36.70 79.34
N PRO A 261 56.79 -35.43 78.87
CA PRO A 261 55.86 -34.96 77.81
C PRO A 261 56.52 -34.54 76.47
N VAL A 262 57.84 -34.48 76.37
CA VAL A 262 58.54 -33.84 75.23
C VAL A 262 58.52 -34.71 73.96
N GLN A 263 58.49 -36.03 74.10
CA GLN A 263 58.63 -36.95 72.98
C GLN A 263 57.36 -37.01 72.10
N TRP A 264 56.18 -36.93 72.71
CA TRP A 264 54.90 -36.95 71.99
C TRP A 264 54.66 -35.66 71.18
N MET A 265 55.01 -34.49 71.73
CA MET A 265 54.89 -33.22 71.03
C MET A 265 55.76 -33.15 69.75
N ASN A 266 56.95 -33.75 69.76
CA ASN A 266 57.80 -33.81 68.56
C ASN A 266 57.19 -34.70 67.47
N GLN A 267 56.53 -35.80 67.86
CA GLN A 267 55.87 -36.69 66.91
C GLN A 267 54.63 -36.04 66.27
N GLU A 268 53.87 -35.27 67.07
CA GLU A 268 52.74 -34.49 66.58
C GLU A 268 53.19 -33.35 65.64
N LEU A 269 54.30 -32.68 65.97
CA LEU A 269 54.90 -31.64 65.12
C LEU A 269 55.33 -32.17 63.75
N GLU A 270 55.96 -33.35 63.70
CA GLU A 270 56.33 -33.97 62.42
C GLU A 270 55.10 -34.41 61.61
N SER A 271 54.06 -34.95 62.27
CA SER A 271 52.79 -35.25 61.60
C SER A 271 52.13 -34.00 61.02
N LEU A 272 52.16 -32.87 61.73
CA LEU A 272 51.63 -31.58 61.26
C LEU A 272 52.43 -31.04 60.07
N LYS A 273 53.76 -31.17 60.07
CA LYS A 273 54.59 -30.78 58.93
C LYS A 273 54.27 -31.60 57.68
N GLU A 274 54.08 -32.91 57.84
CA GLU A 274 53.73 -33.81 56.74
C GLU A 274 52.33 -33.50 56.18
N GLN A 275 51.36 -33.20 57.05
CA GLN A 275 50.03 -32.72 56.65
C GLN A 275 50.10 -31.38 55.90
N LEU A 276 50.90 -30.43 56.38
CA LEU A 276 51.09 -29.14 55.73
C LEU A 276 51.73 -29.30 54.35
N LEU A 277 52.72 -30.18 54.24
CA LEU A 277 53.40 -30.48 52.97
C LEU A 277 52.41 -31.11 51.97
N THR A 278 51.62 -32.09 52.42
CA THR A 278 50.58 -32.73 51.60
C THR A 278 49.54 -31.72 51.13
N ALA A 279 49.01 -30.90 52.04
CA ALA A 279 48.03 -29.86 51.71
C ALA A 279 48.60 -28.82 50.72
N ASN A 280 49.89 -28.47 50.84
CA ASN A 280 50.53 -27.56 49.90
C ASN A 280 50.74 -28.19 48.51
N ASN A 281 51.02 -29.50 48.45
CA ASN A 281 51.10 -30.23 47.19
C ASN A 281 49.72 -30.33 46.52
N GLU A 282 48.67 -30.69 47.25
CA GLU A 282 47.29 -30.73 46.74
C GLU A 282 46.84 -29.36 46.21
N LYS A 283 47.18 -28.28 46.92
CA LYS A 283 46.92 -26.91 46.46
C LYS A 283 47.63 -26.60 45.14
N ASN A 284 48.88 -27.04 44.98
CA ASN A 284 49.62 -26.84 43.75
C ASN A 284 49.03 -27.65 42.58
N GLU A 285 48.62 -28.90 42.83
CA GLU A 285 47.91 -29.71 41.83
C GLU A 285 46.60 -29.05 41.39
N LEU A 286 45.81 -28.54 42.35
CA LEU A 286 44.57 -27.81 42.04
C LEU A 286 44.84 -26.54 41.23
N PHE A 287 45.94 -25.84 41.51
CA PHE A 287 46.33 -24.64 40.76
C PHE A 287 46.69 -24.96 39.31
N GLU A 288 47.42 -26.05 39.05
CA GLU A 288 47.75 -26.47 37.69
C GLU A 288 46.49 -26.96 36.93
N ILE A 289 45.56 -27.65 37.60
CA ILE A 289 44.25 -28.02 37.00
C ILE A 289 43.48 -26.75 36.61
N MET A 290 43.38 -25.77 37.51
CA MET A 290 42.66 -24.52 37.25
C MET A 290 43.31 -23.71 36.12
N LYS A 291 44.64 -23.74 36.01
CA LYS A 291 45.37 -23.11 34.91
C LYS A 291 45.09 -23.79 33.56
N ALA A 292 45.09 -25.13 33.52
CA ALA A 292 44.73 -25.88 32.33
C ALA A 292 43.29 -25.61 31.88
N ASP A 293 42.35 -25.48 32.83
CA ASP A 293 40.96 -25.12 32.57
C ASP A 293 40.83 -23.69 31.99
N LEU A 294 41.56 -22.72 32.56
CA LEU A 294 41.62 -21.36 32.03
C LEU A 294 42.19 -21.30 30.61
N ASP A 295 43.27 -22.05 30.32
CA ASP A 295 43.85 -22.12 28.99
C ASP A 295 42.89 -22.79 27.99
N TRP A 296 42.15 -23.81 28.42
CA TRP A 296 41.09 -24.43 27.61
C TRP A 296 39.97 -23.45 27.27
N HIS A 297 39.45 -22.73 28.26
CA HIS A 297 38.42 -21.71 28.06
C HIS A 297 38.91 -20.56 27.17
N LYS A 298 40.17 -20.13 27.31
CA LYS A 298 40.77 -19.11 26.45
C LYS A 298 40.80 -19.56 24.99
N ASN A 299 41.17 -20.80 24.72
CA ASN A 299 41.17 -21.36 23.37
C ASN A 299 39.74 -21.49 22.81
N GLN A 300 38.76 -21.88 23.63
CA GLN A 300 37.34 -21.91 23.21
C GLN A 300 36.81 -20.52 22.84
N ILE A 301 37.16 -19.49 23.63
CA ILE A 301 36.78 -18.11 23.34
C ILE A 301 37.39 -17.66 22.01
N GLU A 302 38.65 -17.99 21.73
CA GLU A 302 39.29 -17.60 20.49
C GLU A 302 38.67 -18.29 19.27
N GLN A 303 38.35 -19.58 19.37
CA GLN A 303 37.60 -20.31 18.33
C GLN A 303 36.23 -19.67 18.05
N LEU A 304 35.50 -19.28 19.10
CA LEU A 304 34.21 -18.60 18.95
C LEU A 304 34.34 -17.23 18.28
N LYS A 305 35.41 -16.47 18.57
CA LYS A 305 35.68 -15.20 17.89
C LYS A 305 35.95 -15.38 16.41
N GLU A 306 36.78 -16.35 16.03
CA GLU A 306 37.07 -16.65 14.62
C GLU A 306 35.81 -17.09 13.87
N ALA A 307 34.96 -17.92 14.51
CA ALA A 307 33.68 -18.32 13.94
C ALA A 307 32.74 -17.13 13.72
N LEU A 308 32.63 -16.21 14.70
CA LEU A 308 31.83 -14.99 14.58
C LEU A 308 32.36 -14.05 13.51
N GLN A 309 33.68 -13.92 13.40
CA GLN A 309 34.33 -13.11 12.37
C GLN A 309 34.04 -13.66 10.97
N SER A 310 34.15 -14.97 10.78
CA SER A 310 33.80 -15.62 9.52
C SER A 310 32.31 -15.43 9.16
N GLN A 311 31.43 -15.54 10.15
CA GLN A 311 30.00 -15.31 9.95
C GLN A 311 29.70 -13.85 9.56
N ARG A 312 30.38 -12.88 10.19
CA ARG A 312 30.27 -11.46 9.82
C ARG A 312 30.66 -11.24 8.36
N GLU A 313 31.80 -11.78 7.93
CA GLU A 313 32.28 -11.63 6.55
C GLU A 313 31.31 -12.24 5.52
N GLN A 314 30.67 -13.37 5.86
CA GLN A 314 29.62 -13.96 5.03
C GLN A 314 28.40 -13.05 4.88
N TYR A 315 27.93 -12.45 5.98
CA TYR A 315 26.80 -11.51 5.93
C TYR A 315 27.15 -10.23 5.18
N GLU A 316 28.36 -9.69 5.36
CA GLU A 316 28.84 -8.52 4.59
C GLU A 316 28.89 -8.83 3.08
N GLY A 317 29.31 -10.04 2.69
CA GLY A 317 29.27 -10.49 1.30
C GLY A 317 27.85 -10.56 0.73
N LEU A 318 26.89 -11.08 1.50
CA LEU A 318 25.47 -11.13 1.11
C LEU A 318 24.86 -9.73 0.99
N LEU A 319 25.18 -8.82 1.91
CA LEU A 319 24.74 -7.42 1.86
C LEU A 319 25.27 -6.73 0.61
N ARG A 320 26.58 -6.82 0.33
CA ARG A 320 27.15 -6.25 -0.91
C ARG A 320 26.52 -6.83 -2.17
N SER A 321 26.21 -8.13 -2.18
CA SER A 321 25.52 -8.75 -3.32
C SER A 321 24.09 -8.24 -3.48
N ARG A 322 23.37 -7.95 -2.38
CA ARG A 322 22.02 -7.39 -2.42
C ARG A 322 22.04 -5.92 -2.85
N ASP A 323 22.99 -5.15 -2.36
CA ASP A 323 23.19 -3.76 -2.78
C ASP A 323 23.47 -3.69 -4.29
N GLY A 324 24.30 -4.60 -4.82
CA GLY A 324 24.53 -4.71 -6.26
C GLY A 324 23.29 -5.11 -7.08
N GLN A 325 22.34 -5.85 -6.49
CA GLN A 325 21.06 -6.15 -7.14
C GLN A 325 20.11 -4.94 -7.11
N LEU A 326 20.09 -4.21 -5.99
CA LEU A 326 19.29 -3.00 -5.84
C LEU A 326 19.73 -1.92 -6.84
N THR A 327 21.03 -1.65 -6.96
CA THR A 327 21.54 -0.67 -7.92
C THR A 327 21.20 -1.04 -9.37
N LYS A 328 21.23 -2.33 -9.72
CA LYS A 328 20.81 -2.81 -11.04
C LYS A 328 19.31 -2.60 -11.29
N LEU A 329 18.46 -2.84 -10.28
CA LEU A 329 17.03 -2.58 -10.38
C LEU A 329 16.72 -1.07 -10.47
N GLU A 330 17.44 -0.24 -9.73
CA GLU A 330 17.35 1.22 -9.81
C GLU A 330 17.72 1.73 -11.21
N GLU A 331 18.78 1.19 -11.81
CA GLU A 331 19.17 1.53 -13.19
C GLU A 331 18.10 1.11 -14.20
N GLN A 332 17.52 -0.09 -14.07
CA GLN A 332 16.42 -0.55 -14.91
C GLN A 332 15.18 0.34 -14.78
N LEU A 333 14.80 0.71 -13.56
CA LEU A 333 13.68 1.60 -13.32
C LEU A 333 13.91 2.99 -13.93
N ALA A 334 15.14 3.51 -13.84
CA ALA A 334 15.52 4.79 -14.45
C ALA A 334 15.49 4.73 -15.99
N GLU A 335 15.83 3.58 -16.59
CA GLU A 335 15.72 3.38 -18.05
C GLU A 335 14.26 3.30 -18.51
N GLU A 336 13.40 2.59 -17.78
CA GLU A 336 11.96 2.53 -18.05
C GLU A 336 11.32 3.93 -17.94
N GLN A 337 11.66 4.68 -16.89
CA GLN A 337 11.16 6.05 -16.72
C GLN A 337 11.56 6.95 -17.90
N LYS A 338 12.81 6.90 -18.34
CA LYS A 338 13.27 7.63 -19.54
C LYS A 338 12.56 7.19 -20.81
N TRP A 339 12.12 5.94 -20.90
CA TRP A 339 11.33 5.47 -22.03
C TRP A 339 9.92 6.07 -21.99
N PHE A 340 9.24 6.03 -20.84
CA PHE A 340 7.93 6.66 -20.66
C PHE A 340 7.96 8.16 -20.92
N ASP A 341 8.98 8.88 -20.44
CA ASP A 341 9.12 10.32 -20.68
C ASP A 341 9.22 10.64 -22.18
N ARG A 342 9.93 9.81 -22.95
CA ARG A 342 10.02 9.95 -24.41
C ARG A 342 8.68 9.73 -25.11
N GLU A 343 7.93 8.73 -24.67
CA GLU A 343 6.60 8.44 -25.22
C GLU A 343 5.61 9.58 -24.91
N VAL A 344 5.63 10.10 -23.68
CA VAL A 344 4.80 11.25 -23.27
C VAL A 344 5.13 12.49 -24.11
N ILE A 345 6.41 12.79 -24.34
CA ILE A 345 6.83 13.91 -25.20
C ILE A 345 6.30 13.71 -26.63
N SER A 346 6.42 12.50 -27.19
CA SER A 346 5.95 12.21 -28.55
C SER A 346 4.43 12.36 -28.68
N LEU A 347 3.67 11.83 -27.72
CA LEU A 347 2.21 11.97 -27.69
C LEU A 347 1.77 13.43 -27.52
N THR A 348 2.51 14.20 -26.72
CA THR A 348 2.26 15.64 -26.54
C THR A 348 2.48 16.40 -27.85
N GLU A 349 3.52 16.07 -28.62
CA GLU A 349 3.77 16.68 -29.93
C GLU A 349 2.66 16.32 -30.94
N GLN A 350 2.21 15.07 -30.96
CA GLN A 350 1.06 14.65 -31.79
C GLN A 350 -0.22 15.41 -31.42
N LEU A 351 -0.50 15.57 -30.12
CA LEU A 351 -1.66 16.30 -29.64
C LEU A 351 -1.61 17.77 -30.07
N ASN A 352 -0.44 18.40 -29.98
CA ASN A 352 -0.24 19.78 -30.44
C ASN A 352 -0.45 19.92 -31.95
N GLN A 353 0.01 18.94 -32.75
CA GLN A 353 -0.23 18.94 -34.19
C GLN A 353 -1.72 18.84 -34.51
N VAL A 354 -2.45 17.91 -33.88
CA VAL A 354 -3.90 17.77 -34.07
C VAL A 354 -4.64 19.05 -33.64
N SER A 355 -4.21 19.68 -32.55
CA SER A 355 -4.77 20.95 -32.11
C SER A 355 -4.57 22.07 -33.15
N CYS A 356 -3.40 22.13 -33.79
CA CYS A 356 -3.10 23.08 -34.85
C CYS A 356 -3.99 22.85 -36.09
N ASP A 357 -4.11 21.59 -36.52
CA ASP A 357 -4.96 21.20 -37.66
C ASP A 357 -6.43 21.53 -37.40
N MET A 358 -6.90 21.31 -36.15
CA MET A 358 -8.25 21.66 -35.73
C MET A 358 -8.50 23.17 -35.84
N GLN A 359 -7.58 24.01 -35.33
CA GLN A 359 -7.68 25.47 -35.47
C GLN A 359 -7.66 25.92 -36.94
N GLN A 360 -6.83 25.29 -37.77
CA GLN A 360 -6.82 25.57 -39.21
C GLN A 360 -8.17 25.23 -39.86
N SER A 361 -8.78 24.10 -39.47
CA SER A 361 -10.10 23.70 -39.97
C SER A 361 -11.20 24.66 -39.53
N GLU A 362 -11.18 25.14 -38.28
CA GLU A 362 -12.11 26.14 -37.77
C GLU A 362 -12.02 27.46 -38.54
N ASN A 363 -10.80 27.93 -38.82
CA ASN A 363 -10.58 29.13 -39.62
C ASN A 363 -11.10 28.99 -41.05
N LYS A 364 -10.95 27.79 -41.64
CA LYS A 364 -11.49 27.50 -42.98
C LYS A 364 -13.02 27.46 -42.98
N ILE A 365 -13.64 26.89 -41.95
CA ILE A 365 -15.10 26.89 -41.78
C ILE A 365 -15.62 28.32 -41.69
N LYS A 366 -15.03 29.17 -40.83
CA LYS A 366 -15.41 30.59 -40.71
C LYS A 366 -15.27 31.35 -42.04
N SER A 367 -14.22 31.06 -42.80
CA SER A 367 -14.04 31.65 -44.14
C SER A 367 -15.17 31.25 -45.10
N LEU A 368 -15.51 29.95 -45.16
CA LEU A 368 -16.59 29.44 -45.99
C LEU A 368 -17.96 29.99 -45.55
N GLU A 369 -18.23 30.09 -44.26
CA GLU A 369 -19.45 30.71 -43.71
C GLU A 369 -19.60 32.15 -44.21
N SER A 370 -18.53 32.95 -44.17
CA SER A 370 -18.55 34.32 -44.69
C SER A 370 -18.79 34.37 -46.21
N GLU A 371 -18.31 33.38 -46.97
CA GLU A 371 -18.56 33.29 -48.41
C GLU A 371 -20.03 32.94 -48.69
N VAL A 372 -20.59 31.98 -47.94
CA VAL A 372 -22.02 31.62 -48.03
C VAL A 372 -22.91 32.82 -47.74
N ASP A 373 -22.60 33.60 -46.69
CA ASP A 373 -23.33 34.83 -46.37
C ASP A 373 -23.29 35.85 -47.51
N LEU A 374 -22.14 36.01 -48.17
CA LEU A 374 -22.01 36.89 -49.34
C LEU A 374 -22.85 36.40 -50.53
N TRP A 375 -22.84 35.10 -50.82
CA TRP A 375 -23.67 34.50 -51.86
C TRP A 375 -25.16 34.66 -51.56
N GLN A 376 -25.56 34.49 -50.31
CA GLN A 376 -26.94 34.67 -49.88
C GLN A 376 -27.40 36.12 -50.07
N ARG A 377 -26.59 37.11 -49.66
CA ARG A 377 -26.90 38.53 -49.91
C ARG A 377 -26.98 38.86 -51.41
N ARG A 378 -26.12 38.28 -52.24
CA ARG A 378 -26.19 38.45 -53.71
C ARG A 378 -27.49 37.87 -54.27
N ALA A 379 -27.91 36.70 -53.81
CA ALA A 379 -29.14 36.05 -54.23
C ALA A 379 -30.38 36.87 -53.83
N GLU A 380 -30.42 37.38 -52.60
CA GLU A 380 -31.48 38.28 -52.11
C GLU A 380 -31.54 39.59 -52.92
N GLY A 381 -30.38 40.18 -53.22
CA GLY A 381 -30.29 41.36 -54.08
C GLY A 381 -30.81 41.11 -55.49
N ALA A 382 -30.45 39.97 -56.10
CA ALA A 382 -30.96 39.57 -57.42
C ALA A 382 -32.47 39.36 -57.42
N ALA A 383 -33.01 38.69 -56.40
CA ALA A 383 -34.44 38.48 -56.23
C ALA A 383 -35.21 39.80 -56.05
N TYR A 384 -34.64 40.75 -55.31
CA TYR A 384 -35.20 42.10 -55.17
C TYR A 384 -35.25 42.84 -56.52
N THR A 385 -34.17 42.78 -57.32
CA THR A 385 -34.15 43.40 -58.65
C THR A 385 -35.14 42.75 -59.62
N ASP A 386 -35.28 41.43 -59.60
CA ASP A 386 -36.28 40.70 -60.40
C ASP A 386 -37.72 41.06 -59.99
N GLY A 387 -37.95 41.27 -58.69
CA GLY A 387 -39.22 41.79 -58.19
C GLY A 387 -39.55 43.19 -58.75
N GLN A 388 -38.56 44.08 -58.80
CA GLN A 388 -38.73 45.43 -59.37
C GLN A 388 -38.98 45.42 -60.88
N THR A 389 -38.27 44.57 -61.64
CA THR A 389 -38.50 44.44 -63.09
C THR A 389 -39.90 43.91 -63.37
N ARG A 390 -40.39 42.90 -62.64
CA ARG A 390 -41.76 42.41 -62.77
C ARG A 390 -42.82 43.49 -62.49
N GLN A 391 -42.62 44.32 -61.46
CA GLN A 391 -43.52 45.44 -61.17
C GLN A 391 -43.51 46.51 -62.28
N LEU A 392 -42.36 46.79 -62.88
CA LEU A 392 -42.24 47.71 -64.00
C LEU A 392 -42.91 47.15 -65.26
N GLU A 393 -42.70 45.86 -65.56
CA GLU A 393 -43.37 45.16 -66.67
C GLU A 393 -44.89 45.16 -66.51
N GLU A 394 -45.41 44.95 -65.29
CA GLU A 394 -46.84 45.05 -65.00
C GLU A 394 -47.37 46.46 -65.28
N LYS A 395 -46.67 47.50 -64.81
CA LYS A 395 -47.03 48.90 -65.12
C LYS A 395 -47.02 49.19 -66.61
N VAL A 396 -45.97 48.76 -67.32
CA VAL A 396 -45.87 48.91 -68.78
C VAL A 396 -47.04 48.21 -69.47
N SER A 397 -47.39 46.99 -69.06
CA SER A 397 -48.53 46.25 -69.59
C SER A 397 -49.87 46.98 -69.38
N VAL A 398 -50.08 47.55 -68.19
CA VAL A 398 -51.25 48.40 -67.91
C VAL A 398 -51.30 49.60 -68.85
N TYR A 399 -50.20 50.35 -68.97
CA TYR A 399 -50.12 51.51 -69.88
C TYR A 399 -50.35 51.12 -71.35
N GLU A 400 -49.85 49.98 -71.80
CA GLU A 400 -50.10 49.48 -73.16
C GLU A 400 -51.57 49.14 -73.38
N SER A 401 -52.24 48.54 -72.40
CA SER A 401 -53.67 48.24 -72.46
C SER A 401 -54.53 49.51 -72.57
N GLU A 402 -54.17 50.55 -71.82
CA GLU A 402 -54.81 51.88 -71.88
C GLU A 402 -54.58 52.54 -73.24
N ARG A 403 -53.33 52.54 -73.72
CA ARG A 403 -52.97 53.11 -75.03
C ARG A 403 -53.68 52.39 -76.18
N ASN A 404 -53.81 51.06 -76.10
CA ASN A 404 -54.57 50.28 -77.08
C ASN A 404 -56.07 50.62 -77.03
N SER A 405 -56.63 50.88 -75.85
CA SER A 405 -58.00 51.37 -75.69
C SER A 405 -58.19 52.76 -76.29
N LEU A 406 -57.23 53.67 -76.06
CA LEU A 406 -57.23 55.00 -76.68
C LEU A 406 -57.12 54.93 -78.21
N ARG A 407 -56.25 54.08 -78.76
CA ARG A 407 -56.15 53.85 -80.21
C ARG A 407 -57.47 53.38 -80.80
N LYS A 408 -58.18 52.46 -80.13
CA LYS A 408 -59.52 52.02 -80.54
C LYS A 408 -60.52 53.17 -80.55
N LEU A 409 -60.53 54.02 -79.52
CA LEU A 409 -61.38 55.22 -79.46
C LEU A 409 -61.04 56.21 -80.59
N THR A 410 -59.77 56.46 -80.87
CA THR A 410 -59.36 57.35 -81.97
C THR A 410 -59.82 56.81 -83.32
N VAL A 411 -59.67 55.49 -83.57
CA VAL A 411 -60.19 54.85 -84.79
C VAL A 411 -61.71 55.00 -84.89
N LEU A 412 -62.45 54.85 -83.79
CA LEU A 412 -63.90 55.09 -83.75
C LEU A 412 -64.25 56.55 -84.03
N ALA A 413 -63.53 57.51 -83.44
CA ALA A 413 -63.73 58.94 -83.67
C ALA A 413 -63.47 59.32 -85.14
N VAL A 414 -62.34 58.86 -85.72
CA VAL A 414 -62.02 59.05 -87.14
C VAL A 414 -63.11 58.44 -88.03
N LYS A 415 -63.64 57.25 -87.69
CA LYS A 415 -64.73 56.60 -88.44
C LYS A 415 -66.04 57.39 -88.38
N ILE A 416 -66.34 58.03 -87.25
CA ILE A 416 -67.50 58.93 -87.10
C ILE A 416 -67.33 60.17 -87.99
N VAL A 417 -66.16 60.83 -87.94
CA VAL A 417 -65.86 61.99 -88.79
C VAL A 417 -65.92 61.63 -90.27
N TRP A 418 -65.37 60.48 -90.66
CA TRP A 418 -65.37 60.01 -92.05
C TRP A 418 -66.78 59.65 -92.56
N ARG A 419 -67.63 59.04 -91.71
CA ARG A 419 -69.05 58.84 -92.02
C ARG A 419 -69.81 60.17 -92.18
N GLY A 420 -69.51 61.16 -91.34
CA GLY A 420 -70.06 62.51 -91.45
C GLY A 420 -69.62 63.22 -92.75
N ALA A 421 -68.34 63.12 -93.10
CA ALA A 421 -67.79 63.70 -94.32
C ALA A 421 -68.30 63.00 -95.60
N GLY A 422 -68.45 61.66 -95.58
CA GLY A 422 -69.04 60.90 -96.69
C GLY A 422 -70.50 61.30 -96.95
N SER A 423 -71.28 61.57 -95.90
CA SER A 423 -72.63 62.12 -96.02
C SER A 423 -72.65 63.54 -96.60
N LEU A 424 -71.59 64.33 -96.40
CA LEU A 424 -71.46 65.68 -96.94
C LEU A 424 -71.05 65.68 -98.42
N ILE A 425 -70.12 64.78 -98.80
CA ILE A 425 -69.68 64.60 -100.19
C ILE A 425 -70.83 64.05 -101.07
N HIS A 426 -71.68 63.17 -100.55
CA HIS A 426 -72.90 62.76 -101.26
C HIS A 426 -73.94 63.88 -101.42
N ARG A 427 -73.95 64.91 -100.55
CA ARG A 427 -74.79 66.10 -100.73
C ARG A 427 -74.24 67.11 -101.74
N VAL A 428 -72.92 67.17 -101.92
CA VAL A 428 -72.28 68.13 -102.83
C VAL A 428 -72.22 67.61 -104.28
N ARG A 429 -72.26 66.30 -104.51
CA ARG A 429 -72.24 65.69 -105.87
C ARG A 429 -73.62 65.51 -106.51
N GLY A 430 -74.68 66.01 -105.86
CA GLY A 430 -76.07 66.01 -106.33
C GLY A 430 -76.62 67.42 -106.59
N ARG A 431 -75.77 68.34 -107.06
CA ARG A 431 -76.17 69.62 -107.65
C ARG A 431 -75.42 69.85 -108.95
#